data_AF-A0A963MZK3-F1
#
_entry.id   AF-A0A963MZK3-F1
#
_cell.length_a   1.000
_cell.length_b   1.000
_cell.length_c   1.000
_cell.angle_alpha   90.00
_cell.angle_beta   90.00
_cell.angle_gamma   90.00
#
_symmetry.space_group_name_H-M   'P 1'
#
loop_
_entity.id
_entity.type
_entity.pdbx_description
1 polymer ?
#
loop_
_entity_poly.entity_id
_entity_poly.type
_entity_poly.pdbx_seq_one_letter_code
_entity_poly.pdbx_strand_id
1 'polypeptide(L)'
;MTVERAALAAAILAALAGCALEKRPPPAGADPDPPVIVEQASPLLAGDVNLRAILAFYRKSRGMSRAELSTEREALAGREGQPLDALRLAMLLGHERSDLVRALGLLDGIARSDNPQAVALQPLARLLSDQYAERLKLETQVDRLGVNIRESEKRTEAAAARARELQEKIDALAEIERNLPGRPAPPVPTGGTTR
;
A
#
# COMPACT_ATOMS: atom_id res chain seq x y z
N MET A 1 19.35 -34.31 3.04
CA MET A 1 19.07 -32.86 2.94
C MET A 1 19.03 -32.32 1.50
N THR A 2 19.40 -33.09 0.47
CA THR A 2 19.35 -32.64 -0.94
C THR A 2 18.02 -32.93 -1.65
N VAL A 3 17.30 -33.96 -1.20
CA VAL A 3 16.03 -34.39 -1.81
C VAL A 3 14.87 -33.44 -1.45
N GLU A 4 14.81 -32.94 -0.22
CA GLU A 4 13.80 -31.96 0.23
C GLU A 4 13.91 -30.62 -0.52
N ARG A 5 15.12 -30.18 -0.83
CA ARG A 5 15.37 -28.94 -1.57
C ARG A 5 14.94 -29.05 -3.04
N ALA A 6 15.06 -30.25 -3.64
CA ALA A 6 14.59 -30.50 -5.00
C ALA A 6 13.05 -30.53 -5.08
N ALA A 7 12.38 -31.08 -4.06
CA ALA A 7 10.92 -31.09 -3.99
C ALA A 7 10.33 -29.68 -3.84
N LEU A 8 10.98 -28.81 -3.05
CA LEU A 8 10.55 -27.42 -2.88
C LEU A 8 10.73 -26.59 -4.17
N ALA A 9 11.81 -26.83 -4.93
CA ALA A 9 12.06 -26.15 -6.20
C ALA A 9 11.06 -26.55 -7.30
N ALA A 10 10.65 -27.83 -7.34
CA ALA A 10 9.65 -28.32 -8.28
C ALA A 10 8.25 -27.73 -8.01
N ALA A 11 7.90 -27.53 -6.73
CA ALA A 11 6.63 -26.91 -6.35
C ALA A 11 6.55 -25.41 -6.73
N ILE A 12 7.67 -24.69 -6.70
CA ILE A 12 7.73 -23.27 -7.06
C ILE A 12 7.65 -23.07 -8.59
N LEU A 13 8.20 -23.99 -9.39
CA LEU A 13 8.06 -23.93 -10.86
C LEU A 13 6.63 -24.23 -11.34
N ALA A 14 5.87 -25.06 -10.62
CA ALA A 14 4.48 -25.38 -10.98
C ALA A 14 3.51 -24.20 -10.75
N ALA A 15 3.84 -23.27 -9.85
CA ALA A 15 2.99 -22.11 -9.54
C ALA A 15 3.09 -20.97 -10.57
N LEU A 16 4.05 -21.00 -11.50
CA LEU A 16 4.28 -19.95 -12.50
C LEU A 16 3.68 -20.24 -13.88
N ALA A 17 3.06 -21.41 -14.08
CA ALA A 17 2.48 -21.84 -15.36
C ALA A 17 0.95 -21.66 -15.48
N GLY A 18 0.34 -20.87 -14.58
CA GLY A 18 -1.11 -20.70 -14.48
C GLY A 18 -1.75 -19.57 -15.29
N CYS A 19 -1.03 -18.93 -16.21
CA CYS A 19 -1.56 -17.85 -17.06
C CYS A 19 -1.71 -18.28 -18.53
N ALA A 20 -2.37 -19.40 -18.77
CA ALA A 20 -2.90 -19.72 -20.10
C ALA A 20 -4.41 -19.47 -20.08
N LEU A 21 -4.80 -18.35 -20.67
CA LEU A 21 -6.17 -17.96 -20.94
C LEU A 21 -6.76 -18.94 -21.97
N GLU A 22 -7.36 -20.02 -21.49
CA GLU A 22 -8.02 -21.05 -22.30
C GLU A 22 -9.22 -20.41 -23.02
N LYS A 23 -9.08 -20.24 -24.34
CA LYS A 23 -10.16 -19.79 -25.23
C LYS A 23 -11.18 -20.92 -25.34
N ARG A 24 -12.20 -20.91 -24.48
CA ARG A 24 -13.34 -21.84 -24.54
C ARG A 24 -14.02 -21.73 -25.91
N PRO A 25 -14.06 -22.80 -26.73
CA PRO A 25 -14.89 -22.81 -27.92
C PRO A 25 -16.38 -22.81 -27.49
N PRO A 26 -17.25 -22.07 -28.20
CA PRO A 26 -18.66 -21.99 -27.84
C PRO A 26 -19.32 -23.37 -27.96
N PRO A 27 -20.22 -23.76 -27.04
CA PRO A 27 -21.03 -24.95 -27.22
C PRO A 27 -21.91 -24.76 -28.47
N ALA A 28 -21.73 -25.64 -29.45
CA ALA A 28 -22.66 -25.78 -30.55
C ALA A 28 -24.00 -26.28 -29.99
N GLY A 29 -25.03 -25.45 -30.09
CA GLY A 29 -26.39 -25.77 -29.64
C GLY A 29 -26.87 -24.86 -28.52
N ALA A 30 -27.15 -23.61 -28.85
CA ALA A 30 -28.08 -22.78 -28.09
C ALA A 30 -29.00 -22.11 -29.11
N ASP A 31 -30.30 -22.35 -28.95
CA ASP A 31 -31.40 -21.78 -29.72
C ASP A 31 -31.32 -20.24 -29.78
N PRO A 32 -31.96 -19.59 -30.77
CA PRO A 32 -31.91 -18.14 -30.91
C PRO A 32 -32.62 -17.47 -29.74
N ASP A 33 -31.85 -17.00 -28.75
CA ASP A 33 -32.33 -16.06 -27.76
C ASP A 33 -32.84 -14.78 -28.46
N PRO A 34 -33.93 -14.18 -27.98
CA PRO A 34 -34.41 -12.88 -28.49
C PRO A 34 -33.29 -11.85 -28.34
N PRO A 35 -33.25 -10.81 -29.20
CA PRO A 35 -32.12 -9.89 -29.25
C PRO A 35 -31.97 -9.23 -27.88
N VAL A 36 -30.97 -9.68 -27.12
CA VAL A 36 -30.36 -8.88 -26.09
C VAL A 36 -29.84 -7.68 -26.86
N ILE A 37 -30.55 -6.57 -26.73
CA ILE A 37 -30.02 -5.26 -27.06
C ILE A 37 -28.85 -5.10 -26.08
N VAL A 38 -27.69 -5.61 -26.47
CA VAL A 38 -26.44 -5.06 -26.01
C VAL A 38 -26.53 -3.65 -26.54
N GLU A 39 -26.97 -2.74 -25.67
CA GLU A 39 -26.78 -1.32 -25.89
C GLU A 39 -25.27 -1.17 -25.99
N GLN A 40 -24.79 -1.34 -27.22
CA GLN A 40 -23.43 -1.11 -27.61
C GLN A 40 -23.18 0.30 -27.09
N ALA A 41 -22.30 0.39 -26.09
CA ALA A 41 -21.81 1.67 -25.61
C ALA A 41 -21.49 2.46 -26.86
N SER A 42 -22.36 3.44 -27.16
CA SER A 42 -22.27 4.20 -28.39
C SER A 42 -20.85 4.74 -28.47
N PRO A 43 -20.25 4.88 -29.66
CA PRO A 43 -19.02 5.64 -29.77
C PRO A 43 -19.36 7.09 -29.43
N LEU A 44 -19.35 7.42 -28.14
CA LEU A 44 -19.33 8.77 -27.59
C LEU A 44 -17.94 9.33 -27.87
N LEU A 45 -17.64 9.52 -29.15
CA LEU A 45 -16.63 10.45 -29.64
C LEU A 45 -17.34 11.69 -30.19
N ALA A 46 -18.36 12.16 -29.47
CA ALA A 46 -18.93 13.48 -29.70
C ALA A 46 -18.15 14.48 -28.85
N GLY A 47 -17.13 15.08 -29.46
CA GLY A 47 -16.37 16.20 -28.90
C GLY A 47 -14.86 15.96 -29.01
N ASP A 48 -14.15 16.94 -29.56
CA ASP A 48 -12.71 16.95 -29.90
C ASP A 48 -11.76 16.87 -28.69
N VAL A 49 -12.03 15.96 -27.75
CA VAL A 49 -11.15 15.68 -26.63
C VAL A 49 -9.97 14.88 -27.17
N ASN A 50 -8.83 15.55 -27.35
CA ASN A 50 -7.59 14.90 -27.73
C ASN A 50 -7.03 14.09 -26.54
N LEU A 51 -7.56 12.87 -26.36
CA LEU A 51 -7.14 11.95 -25.30
C LEU A 51 -5.63 11.71 -25.30
N ARG A 52 -5.00 11.68 -26.48
CA ARG A 52 -3.53 11.54 -26.59
C ARG A 52 -2.80 12.71 -25.93
N ALA A 53 -3.29 13.94 -26.09
CA ALA A 53 -2.72 15.10 -25.43
C ALA A 53 -2.89 15.04 -23.90
N ILE A 54 -4.03 14.54 -23.42
CA ILE A 54 -4.28 14.35 -21.98
C ILE A 54 -3.32 13.32 -21.39
N LEU A 55 -3.17 12.17 -22.03
CA LEU A 55 -2.25 11.12 -21.59
C LEU A 55 -0.78 11.58 -21.68
N ALA A 56 -0.43 12.36 -22.71
CA ALA A 56 0.88 12.97 -22.81
C ALA A 56 1.16 13.95 -21.67
N PHE A 57 0.15 14.75 -21.27
CA PHE A 57 0.24 15.62 -20.10
C PHE A 57 0.45 14.82 -18.81
N TYR A 58 -0.32 13.75 -18.58
CA TYR A 58 -0.14 12.88 -17.42
C TYR A 58 1.26 12.25 -17.35
N ARG A 59 1.80 11.83 -18.50
CA ARG A 59 3.17 11.32 -18.56
C ARG A 59 4.20 12.41 -18.29
N LYS A 60 4.00 13.62 -18.84
CA LYS A 60 4.87 14.78 -18.61
C LYS A 60 4.90 15.15 -17.13
N SER A 61 3.74 15.20 -16.47
CA SER A 61 3.64 15.55 -15.05
C SER A 61 4.34 14.58 -14.11
N ARG A 62 4.62 13.34 -14.55
CA ARG A 62 5.41 12.36 -13.80
C ARG A 62 6.92 12.66 -13.78
N GLY A 63 7.40 13.47 -14.73
CA GLY A 63 8.81 13.85 -14.82
C GLY A 63 9.10 15.31 -14.44
N MET A 64 8.09 16.07 -14.02
CA MET A 64 8.26 17.45 -13.58
C MET A 64 8.87 17.51 -12.19
N SER A 65 9.72 18.51 -11.95
CA SER A 65 10.18 18.87 -10.62
C SER A 65 9.07 19.51 -9.78
N ARG A 66 9.27 19.55 -8.45
CA ARG A 66 8.29 20.17 -7.52
C ARG A 66 8.00 21.64 -7.84
N ALA A 67 8.99 22.39 -8.31
CA ALA A 67 8.84 23.79 -8.70
C ALA A 67 8.04 23.95 -10.00
N GLU A 68 8.29 23.10 -11.00
CA GLU A 68 7.50 23.10 -12.24
C GLU A 68 6.04 22.72 -11.98
N LEU A 69 5.82 21.75 -11.07
CA LEU A 69 4.48 21.35 -10.66
C LEU A 69 3.73 22.49 -9.94
N SER A 70 4.38 23.28 -9.09
CA SER A 70 3.72 24.43 -8.46
C SER A 70 3.35 25.49 -9.50
N THR A 71 4.27 25.82 -10.40
CA THR A 71 4.03 26.82 -11.46
C THR A 71 2.88 26.39 -12.38
N GLU A 72 2.84 25.12 -12.80
CA GLU A 72 1.77 24.61 -13.65
C GLU A 72 0.42 24.58 -12.91
N ARG A 73 0.40 24.26 -11.61
CA ARG A 73 -0.82 24.32 -10.79
C ARG A 73 -1.36 25.75 -10.69
N GLU A 74 -0.50 26.73 -10.47
CA GLU A 74 -0.88 28.15 -10.42
C GLU A 74 -1.40 28.63 -11.79
N ALA A 75 -0.73 28.24 -12.87
CA ALA A 75 -1.14 28.58 -14.23
C ALA A 75 -2.52 28.00 -14.59
N LEU A 76 -2.84 26.79 -14.14
CA LEU A 76 -4.15 26.16 -14.34
C LEU A 76 -5.21 26.69 -13.37
N ALA A 77 -4.83 27.04 -12.14
CA ALA A 77 -5.73 27.67 -11.18
C ALA A 77 -6.21 29.06 -11.66
N GLY A 78 -5.43 29.77 -12.49
CA GLY A 78 -5.86 31.01 -13.12
C GLY A 78 -6.85 30.83 -14.29
N ARG A 79 -7.13 29.60 -14.74
CA ARG A 79 -7.97 29.28 -15.91
C ARG A 79 -9.29 28.59 -15.52
N GLU A 80 -9.84 28.97 -14.38
CA GLU A 80 -11.04 28.34 -13.83
C GLU A 80 -12.21 28.35 -14.83
N GLY A 81 -12.94 27.23 -14.92
CA GLY A 81 -14.16 27.11 -15.74
C GLY A 81 -14.07 26.15 -16.92
N GLN A 82 -12.87 25.79 -17.39
CA GLN A 82 -12.71 24.78 -18.44
C GLN A 82 -12.58 23.36 -17.86
N PRO A 83 -13.41 22.38 -18.28
CA PRO A 83 -13.40 21.04 -17.69
C PRO A 83 -12.09 20.29 -17.99
N LEU A 84 -11.45 20.57 -19.12
CA LEU A 84 -10.13 20.02 -19.46
C LEU A 84 -9.03 20.53 -18.52
N ASP A 85 -9.07 21.80 -18.15
CA ASP A 85 -8.08 22.39 -17.25
C ASP A 85 -8.32 21.94 -15.79
N ALA A 86 -9.59 21.78 -15.39
CA ALA A 86 -9.94 21.13 -14.12
C ALA A 86 -9.40 19.68 -14.04
N LEU A 87 -9.51 18.91 -15.13
CA LEU A 87 -8.95 17.56 -15.20
C LEU A 87 -7.41 17.56 -15.11
N ARG A 88 -6.74 18.47 -15.82
CA ARG A 88 -5.27 18.65 -15.74
C ARG A 88 -4.83 19.03 -14.34
N LEU A 89 -5.53 19.97 -13.71
CA LEU A 89 -5.26 20.36 -12.33
C LEU A 89 -5.44 19.17 -11.37
N ALA A 90 -6.52 18.41 -11.52
CA ALA A 90 -6.73 17.19 -10.74
C ALA A 90 -5.58 16.17 -10.92
N MET A 91 -5.08 15.98 -12.14
CA MET A 91 -3.91 15.13 -12.40
C MET A 91 -2.63 15.63 -11.71
N LEU A 92 -2.40 16.95 -11.63
CA LEU A 92 -1.26 17.53 -10.92
C LEU A 92 -1.37 17.45 -9.39
N LEU A 93 -2.58 17.60 -8.85
CA LEU A 93 -2.87 17.43 -7.42
C LEU A 93 -2.76 15.95 -7.01
N GLY A 94 -3.08 15.05 -7.93
CA GLY A 94 -2.83 13.63 -7.82
C GLY A 94 -1.35 13.24 -7.90
N HIS A 95 -0.42 14.15 -8.14
CA HIS A 95 1.02 13.86 -8.09
C HIS A 95 1.56 13.94 -6.65
N GLU A 96 2.49 13.04 -6.30
CA GLU A 96 3.25 13.00 -5.03
C GLU A 96 2.46 13.42 -3.78
N ARG A 97 1.28 12.81 -3.57
CA ARG A 97 0.45 12.96 -2.36
C ARG A 97 0.11 14.41 -1.99
N SER A 98 0.05 15.33 -2.96
CA SER A 98 -0.08 16.75 -2.63
C SER A 98 -1.44 17.15 -2.04
N ASP A 99 -2.55 16.82 -2.72
CA ASP A 99 -3.91 17.10 -2.22
C ASP A 99 -4.95 16.25 -2.95
N LEU A 100 -5.06 14.98 -2.54
CA LEU A 100 -6.00 14.03 -3.13
C LEU A 100 -7.46 14.43 -2.93
N VAL A 101 -7.79 15.05 -1.80
CA VAL A 101 -9.16 15.44 -1.47
C VAL A 101 -9.64 16.53 -2.43
N ARG A 102 -8.81 17.55 -2.67
CA ARG A 102 -9.12 18.58 -3.65
C ARG A 102 -9.20 18.01 -5.07
N ALA A 103 -8.30 17.09 -5.43
CA ALA A 103 -8.34 16.42 -6.73
C ALA A 103 -9.66 15.69 -6.95
N LEU A 104 -10.13 14.92 -5.95
CA LEU A 104 -11.42 14.23 -5.99
C LEU A 104 -12.59 15.21 -6.16
N GLY A 105 -12.59 16.34 -5.46
CA GLY A 105 -13.63 17.37 -5.61
C GLY A 105 -13.71 17.95 -7.03
N LEU A 106 -12.56 18.16 -7.69
CA LEU A 106 -12.53 18.61 -9.10
C LEU A 106 -13.10 17.55 -10.05
N LEU A 107 -12.74 16.27 -9.84
CA LEU A 107 -13.21 15.15 -10.66
C LEU A 107 -14.72 14.93 -10.49
N ASP A 108 -15.24 15.05 -9.27
CA ASP A 108 -16.67 15.00 -8.97
C ASP A 108 -17.43 16.15 -9.67
N GLY A 109 -16.84 17.35 -9.71
CA GLY A 109 -17.38 18.48 -10.45
C GLY A 109 -17.52 18.20 -11.94
N ILE A 110 -16.52 17.57 -12.56
CA ILE A 110 -16.57 17.15 -13.97
C ILE A 110 -17.62 16.04 -14.16
N ALA A 111 -17.67 15.06 -13.26
CA ALA A 111 -18.58 13.93 -13.33
C ALA A 111 -20.07 14.32 -13.25
N ARG A 112 -20.37 15.45 -12.59
CA ARG A 112 -21.72 15.99 -12.41
C ARG A 112 -22.09 17.11 -13.39
N SER A 113 -21.17 17.53 -14.25
CA SER A 113 -21.41 18.64 -15.17
C SER A 113 -22.11 18.17 -16.45
N ASP A 114 -23.13 18.92 -16.87
CA ASP A 114 -23.87 18.71 -18.12
C ASP A 114 -23.24 19.43 -19.33
N ASN A 115 -22.09 20.10 -19.15
CA ASN A 115 -21.36 20.74 -20.25
C ASN A 115 -20.90 19.64 -21.24
N PRO A 116 -21.12 19.76 -22.56
CA PRO A 116 -20.73 18.75 -23.54
C PRO A 116 -19.23 18.38 -23.47
N GLN A 117 -18.35 19.35 -23.20
CA GLN A 117 -16.92 19.06 -23.02
C GLN A 117 -16.63 18.29 -21.72
N ALA A 118 -17.43 18.50 -20.67
CA ALA A 118 -17.31 17.75 -19.42
C ALA A 118 -17.86 16.32 -19.59
N VAL A 119 -18.99 16.16 -20.29
CA VAL A 119 -19.60 14.85 -20.61
C VAL A 119 -18.59 13.93 -21.31
N ALA A 120 -17.86 14.46 -22.30
CA ALA A 120 -16.81 13.70 -23.00
C ALA A 120 -15.63 13.28 -22.09
N LEU A 121 -15.41 13.98 -20.97
CA LEU A 121 -14.35 13.69 -19.99
C LEU A 121 -14.80 12.80 -18.82
N GLN A 122 -16.11 12.60 -18.63
CA GLN A 122 -16.65 11.84 -17.49
C GLN A 122 -16.07 10.43 -17.34
N PRO A 123 -15.87 9.63 -18.41
CA PRO A 123 -15.30 8.27 -18.25
C PRO A 123 -13.89 8.30 -17.65
N LEU A 124 -13.07 9.26 -18.08
CA LEU A 124 -11.71 9.43 -17.56
C LEU A 124 -11.73 9.99 -16.14
N ALA A 125 -12.63 10.94 -15.85
CA ALA A 125 -12.79 11.50 -14.51
C ALA A 125 -13.17 10.41 -13.48
N ARG A 126 -14.10 9.50 -13.83
CA ARG A 126 -14.49 8.35 -12.99
C ARG A 126 -13.33 7.38 -12.75
N LEU A 127 -12.56 7.06 -13.79
CA LEU A 127 -11.38 6.20 -13.64
C LEU A 127 -10.35 6.81 -12.68
N LEU A 128 -10.10 8.12 -12.79
CA LEU A 128 -9.18 8.82 -11.90
C LEU A 128 -9.73 8.94 -10.49
N SER A 129 -11.04 9.15 -10.31
CA SER A 129 -11.65 9.23 -8.98
C SER A 129 -11.54 7.91 -8.23
N ASP A 130 -11.76 6.78 -8.91
CA ASP A 130 -11.62 5.46 -8.30
C ASP A 130 -10.18 5.22 -7.85
N GLN A 131 -9.19 5.54 -8.70
CA GLN A 131 -7.77 5.44 -8.34
C GLN A 131 -7.38 6.33 -7.17
N TYR A 132 -7.87 7.58 -7.14
CA TYR A 132 -7.52 8.53 -6.08
C TYR A 132 -8.21 8.19 -4.75
N ALA A 133 -9.44 7.68 -4.80
CA ALA A 133 -10.14 7.17 -3.63
C ALA A 133 -9.42 5.97 -3.02
N GLU A 134 -8.97 5.01 -3.83
CA GLU A 134 -8.17 3.89 -3.35
C GLU A 134 -6.83 4.35 -2.75
N ARG A 135 -6.16 5.32 -3.38
CA ARG A 135 -4.91 5.87 -2.83
C ARG A 135 -5.11 6.55 -1.48
N LEU A 136 -6.21 7.27 -1.29
CA LEU A 136 -6.55 7.90 -0.01
C LEU A 136 -6.81 6.86 1.09
N LYS A 137 -7.47 5.74 0.75
CA LYS A 137 -7.64 4.60 1.68
C LYS A 137 -6.30 3.98 2.07
N LEU A 138 -5.39 3.80 1.10
CA LEU A 138 -4.04 3.27 1.35
C LEU A 138 -3.21 4.22 2.21
N GLU A 139 -3.27 5.53 1.98
CA GLU A 139 -2.60 6.54 2.81
C GLU A 139 -3.07 6.45 4.27
N THR A 140 -4.38 6.32 4.50
CA THR A 140 -4.95 6.12 5.83
C THR A 140 -4.46 4.83 6.50
N GLN A 141 -4.28 3.75 5.73
CA GLN A 141 -3.73 2.49 6.27
C GLN A 141 -2.25 2.62 6.63
N VAL A 142 -1.45 3.28 5.80
CA VAL A 142 -0.03 3.54 6.05
C VAL A 142 0.14 4.34 7.34
N ASP A 143 -0.67 5.37 7.56
CA ASP A 143 -0.62 6.18 8.78
C ASP A 143 -0.93 5.35 10.02
N ARG A 144 -1.96 4.50 9.96
CA ARG A 144 -2.31 3.58 11.06
C ARG A 144 -1.19 2.59 11.37
N LEU A 145 -0.59 2.00 10.32
CA LEU A 145 0.54 1.09 10.48
C LEU A 145 1.76 1.80 11.08
N GLY A 146 2.03 3.05 10.68
CA GLY A 146 3.09 3.87 11.23
C GLY A 146 2.92 4.14 12.74
N VAL A 147 1.69 4.39 13.19
CA VAL A 147 1.39 4.53 14.63
C VAL A 147 1.62 3.21 15.37
N ASN A 148 1.13 2.09 14.84
CA ASN A 148 1.29 0.77 15.45
C ASN A 148 2.76 0.37 15.59
N ILE A 149 3.59 0.65 14.58
CA ILE A 149 5.04 0.38 14.62
C ILE A 149 5.68 1.17 15.75
N ARG A 150 5.45 2.48 15.83
CA ARG A 150 6.03 3.32 16.90
C ARG A 150 5.58 2.89 18.29
N GLU A 151 4.34 2.46 18.45
CA GLU A 151 3.85 1.92 19.72
C GLU A 151 4.52 0.58 20.06
N SER A 152 4.69 -0.30 19.07
CA SER A 152 5.40 -1.57 19.24
C SER A 152 6.87 -1.35 19.63
N GLU A 153 7.54 -0.39 19.02
CA GLU A 153 8.92 0.00 19.35
C GLU A 153 9.02 0.43 20.81
N LYS A 154 8.13 1.31 21.28
CA LYS A 154 8.09 1.73 22.69
C LYS A 154 7.89 0.56 23.65
N ARG A 155 7.02 -0.40 23.30
CA ARG A 155 6.82 -1.61 24.11
C ARG A 155 8.07 -2.48 24.16
N THR A 156 8.77 -2.64 23.03
CA THR A 156 10.03 -3.39 22.97
C THR A 156 11.14 -2.71 23.77
N GLU A 157 11.25 -1.38 23.71
CA GLU A 157 12.21 -0.61 24.49
C GLU A 157 11.95 -0.73 25.99
N ALA A 158 10.68 -0.60 26.42
CA ALA A 158 10.29 -0.78 27.81
C ALA A 158 10.56 -2.22 28.30
N ALA A 159 10.31 -3.24 27.46
CA ALA A 159 10.62 -4.63 27.78
C ALA A 159 12.13 -4.85 27.90
N ALA A 160 12.94 -4.26 27.01
CA ALA A 160 14.39 -4.34 27.06
C ALA A 160 14.96 -3.66 28.32
N ALA A 161 14.41 -2.50 28.73
CA ALA A 161 14.80 -1.83 29.97
C ALA A 161 14.53 -2.70 31.20
N ARG A 162 13.35 -3.34 31.27
CA ARG A 162 13.01 -4.28 32.36
C ARG A 162 13.92 -5.50 32.34
N ALA A 163 14.26 -6.04 31.17
CA ALA A 163 15.17 -7.17 31.07
C ALA A 163 16.57 -6.82 31.62
N ARG A 164 17.07 -5.60 31.37
CA ARG A 164 18.32 -5.11 31.95
C ARG A 164 18.23 -4.98 33.47
N GLU A 165 17.16 -4.38 33.99
CA GLU A 165 16.94 -4.27 35.44
C GLU A 165 16.89 -5.65 36.13
N LEU A 166 16.24 -6.63 35.50
CA LEU A 166 16.20 -7.99 36.00
C LEU A 166 17.58 -8.66 35.95
N GLN A 167 18.37 -8.42 34.91
CA GLN A 167 19.73 -8.92 34.82
C GLN A 167 20.62 -8.33 35.92
N GLU A 168 20.55 -7.03 36.15
CA GLU A 168 21.28 -6.35 37.24
C GLU A 168 20.94 -6.96 38.62
N LYS A 169 19.67 -7.31 38.84
CA LYS A 169 19.25 -8.00 40.09
C LYS A 169 19.79 -9.42 40.18
N ILE A 170 19.79 -10.18 39.08
CA ILE A 170 20.35 -11.53 39.05
C ILE A 170 21.85 -11.48 39.36
N ASP A 171 22.58 -10.55 38.74
CA ASP A 171 24.02 -10.40 38.94
C ASP A 171 24.33 -10.00 40.40
N ALA A 172 23.53 -9.12 41.00
CA ALA A 172 23.63 -8.76 42.41
C ALA A 172 23.36 -9.96 43.35
N LEU A 173 22.36 -10.79 43.04
CA LEU A 173 22.09 -12.02 43.81
C LEU A 173 23.24 -13.04 43.68
N ALA A 174 23.79 -13.21 42.48
CA ALA A 174 24.92 -14.10 42.23
C ALA A 174 26.19 -13.65 42.99
N GLU A 175 26.40 -12.35 43.14
CA GLU A 175 27.49 -11.80 43.96
C GLU A 175 27.28 -12.10 45.46
N ILE A 176 26.05 -11.97 45.95
CA ILE A 176 25.70 -12.34 47.34
C ILE A 176 25.96 -13.82 47.59
N GLU A 177 25.55 -14.70 46.66
CA GLU A 177 25.79 -16.14 46.76
C GLU A 177 27.28 -16.49 46.81
N ARG A 178 28.11 -15.80 46.00
CA ARG A 178 29.56 -16.01 45.98
C ARG A 178 30.25 -15.60 47.29
N ASN A 179 29.74 -14.57 47.95
CA ASN A 179 30.34 -14.00 49.15
C ASN A 179 29.77 -14.60 50.46
N LEU A 180 28.86 -15.57 50.37
CA LEU A 180 28.32 -16.25 51.53
C LEU A 180 29.40 -17.15 52.17
N PRO A 181 29.71 -16.99 53.47
CA PRO A 181 30.67 -17.87 54.13
C PRO A 181 30.17 -19.32 54.07
N GLY A 182 31.05 -20.24 53.64
CA GLY A 182 30.74 -21.66 53.52
C GLY A 182 30.17 -22.20 54.84
N ARG A 183 29.00 -22.85 54.75
CA ARG A 183 28.39 -23.54 55.89
C ARG A 183 29.43 -24.50 56.48
N PRO A 184 29.77 -24.41 57.78
CA PRO A 184 30.79 -25.25 58.37
C PRO A 184 30.43 -26.72 58.14
N ALA A 185 31.35 -27.46 57.52
CA ALA A 185 31.20 -28.89 57.33
C ALA A 185 31.05 -29.55 58.71
N PRO A 186 30.08 -30.47 58.89
CA PRO A 186 29.96 -31.19 60.15
C PRO A 186 31.27 -31.92 60.47
N PRO A 187 31.73 -31.93 61.74
CA PRO A 187 32.98 -32.57 62.11
C PRO A 187 32.94 -34.05 61.72
N VAL A 188 33.89 -34.47 60.89
CA VAL A 188 34.13 -35.88 60.60
C VAL A 188 34.61 -36.52 61.91
N PRO A 189 33.89 -37.51 62.49
CA PRO A 189 34.35 -38.16 63.70
C PRO A 189 35.61 -38.96 63.39
N THR A 190 36.76 -38.48 63.90
CA THR A 190 37.98 -39.26 64.01
C THR A 190 37.78 -40.33 65.08
N GLY A 191 37.23 -41.47 64.66
CA GLY A 191 37.18 -42.68 65.48
C GLY A 191 38.59 -43.10 65.83
N GLY A 192 38.94 -42.96 67.11
CA GLY A 192 40.24 -43.34 67.66
C GLY A 192 40.49 -44.83 67.53
N THR A 193 41.58 -45.16 66.85
CA THR A 193 42.21 -46.48 66.91
C THR A 193 43.00 -46.58 68.20
N THR A 194 42.46 -47.26 69.21
CA THR A 194 43.24 -47.81 70.32
C THR A 194 42.67 -49.15 70.75
N ARG A 195 43.37 -50.18 70.28
CA ARG A 195 43.78 -51.44 70.92
C ARG A 195 42.86 -52.13 71.93
#